data_AF-A0A1A9Z1J3-F1
#
_entry.id   AF-A0A1A9Z1J3-F1
#
_cell.length_a   1.000
_cell.length_b   1.000
_cell.length_c   1.000
_cell.angle_alpha   90.00
_cell.angle_beta   90.00
_cell.angle_gamma   90.00
#
_symmetry.space_group_name_H-M   'P 1'
#
loop_
_entity.id
_entity.type
_entity.pdbx_description
1 polymer ?
#
loop_
_entity_poly.entity_id
_entity_poly.type
_entity_poly.pdbx_seq_one_letter_code
_entity_poly.pdbx_strand_id
1 'polypeptide(L)'
;MKKIKLVDFGFSLIEEKEKYFLLERIFNAIAHKYDIMNDLMSFGMHRIWKNLLLKCSNIRPGDITLDVASGTGDMVEKLSKFVHSGFIVSLDINNKMLKIGRDKLRNRGIIRNIFYVQANAEYLPFKENTFDNVIISFGLRNFSQKEKAMQSVCRILKPG
;
A
#
# COMPACT_ATOMS: atom_id res chain seq x y z
N MET A 1 31.60 -7.69 -14.68
CA MET A 1 31.39 -7.49 -13.22
C MET A 1 29.95 -7.06 -12.99
N LYS A 2 29.16 -7.77 -12.16
CA LYS A 2 27.80 -7.32 -11.79
C LYS A 2 27.96 -6.05 -10.93
N LYS A 3 27.50 -4.89 -11.42
CA LYS A 3 27.45 -3.67 -10.61
C LYS A 3 26.52 -3.91 -9.43
N ILE A 4 27.05 -3.85 -8.22
CA ILE A 4 26.26 -3.87 -6.98
C ILE A 4 25.54 -2.52 -6.91
N LYS A 5 24.21 -2.55 -6.89
CA LYS A 5 23.38 -1.35 -6.79
C LYS A 5 22.99 -1.17 -5.32
N LEU A 6 23.44 -0.06 -4.74
CA LEU A 6 23.14 0.30 -3.35
C LEU A 6 21.88 1.16 -3.28
N VAL A 7 21.12 0.99 -2.21
CA VAL A 7 19.86 1.72 -1.95
C VAL A 7 19.84 2.22 -0.51
N ASP A 8 19.13 3.33 -0.30
CA ASP A 8 18.93 3.92 1.01
C ASP A 8 18.09 3.02 1.94
N PHE A 9 18.56 2.89 3.18
CA PHE A 9 17.87 2.24 4.29
C PHE A 9 17.95 3.09 5.56
N GLY A 10 17.59 4.37 5.45
CA GLY A 10 17.52 5.31 6.58
C GLY A 10 18.88 5.80 7.05
N PHE A 11 19.65 4.98 7.77
CA PHE A 11 20.97 5.33 8.32
C PHE A 11 22.14 4.61 7.64
N SER A 12 21.86 3.79 6.63
CA SER A 12 22.88 2.99 5.94
C SER A 12 22.50 2.78 4.47
N LEU A 13 23.52 2.54 3.65
CA LEU A 13 23.37 2.06 2.28
C LEU A 13 23.55 0.55 2.27
N ILE A 14 22.59 -0.17 1.70
CA ILE A 14 22.60 -1.64 1.61
C ILE A 14 22.41 -2.08 0.17
N GLU A 15 22.72 -3.34 -0.13
CA GLU A 15 22.43 -3.88 -1.46
C GLU A 15 20.92 -3.90 -1.73
N GLU A 16 20.53 -3.58 -2.97
CA GLU A 16 19.12 -3.57 -3.40
C GLU A 16 18.40 -4.89 -3.10
N LYS A 17 19.11 -6.01 -3.20
CA LYS A 17 18.59 -7.35 -2.93
C LYS A 17 18.34 -7.59 -1.44
N GLU A 18 19.16 -7.01 -0.57
CA GLU A 18 19.06 -7.19 0.88
C GLU A 18 17.93 -6.35 1.48
N LYS A 19 17.67 -5.17 0.90
CA LYS A 19 16.60 -4.26 1.36
C LYS A 19 15.26 -4.96 1.49
N TYR A 20 14.90 -5.79 0.50
CA TYR A 20 13.65 -6.54 0.51
C TYR A 20 13.54 -7.48 1.72
N PHE A 21 14.54 -8.34 1.92
CA PHE A 21 14.53 -9.33 3.01
C PHE A 21 14.52 -8.65 4.39
N LEU A 22 15.24 -7.54 4.53
CA LEU A 22 15.29 -6.81 5.79
C LEU A 22 13.94 -6.15 6.11
N LEU A 23 13.31 -5.49 5.13
CA LEU A 23 11.97 -4.93 5.28
C LEU A 23 10.94 -6.02 5.60
N GLU A 24 10.96 -7.13 4.86
CA GLU A 24 10.05 -8.26 5.09
C GLU A 24 10.17 -8.77 6.53
N ARG A 25 11.40 -8.96 7.03
CA ARG A 25 11.65 -9.43 8.40
C ARG A 25 11.11 -8.44 9.45
N ILE A 26 11.36 -7.14 9.26
CA ILE A 26 10.88 -6.08 10.17
C ILE A 26 9.36 -6.06 10.18
N PHE A 27 8.72 -5.97 9.00
CA PHE A 27 7.26 -5.90 8.90
C PHE A 27 6.59 -7.17 9.45
N ASN A 28 7.17 -8.35 9.21
CA ASN A 28 6.65 -9.60 9.79
C ASN A 28 6.69 -9.60 11.32
N ALA A 29 7.73 -9.02 11.92
CA ALA A 29 7.87 -8.93 13.38
C ALA A 29 6.89 -7.93 13.99
N ILE A 30 6.63 -6.81 13.30
CA ILE A 30 5.78 -5.73 13.84
C ILE A 30 4.33 -5.76 13.37
N ALA A 31 3.94 -6.66 12.45
CA ALA A 31 2.62 -6.62 11.80
C ALA A 31 1.43 -6.48 12.76
N HIS A 32 1.44 -7.21 13.89
CA HIS A 32 0.37 -7.13 14.90
C HIS A 32 0.37 -5.83 15.72
N LYS A 33 1.51 -5.15 15.80
CA LYS A 33 1.69 -3.88 16.54
C LYS A 33 1.84 -2.68 15.61
N TYR A 34 1.71 -2.88 14.30
CA TYR A 34 2.03 -1.86 13.31
C TYR A 34 1.16 -0.61 13.47
N ASP A 35 -0.13 -0.80 13.70
CA ASP A 35 -1.07 0.30 13.91
C ASP A 35 -0.72 1.08 15.20
N ILE A 36 -0.38 0.38 16.28
CA ILE A 36 0.06 0.99 17.56
C ILE A 36 1.36 1.77 17.38
N MET A 37 2.32 1.21 16.65
CA MET A 37 3.59 1.87 16.36
C MET A 37 3.37 3.16 15.55
N ASN A 38 2.50 3.12 14.54
CA ASN A 38 2.14 4.32 13.79
C ASN A 38 1.41 5.35 14.65
N ASP A 39 0.47 4.93 15.50
CA ASP A 39 -0.23 5.82 16.44
C ASP A 39 0.79 6.53 17.35
N LEU A 40 1.76 5.80 17.92
CA LEU A 40 2.75 6.37 18.83
C LEU A 40 3.76 7.28 18.12
N MET A 41 4.34 6.84 17.00
CA MET A 41 5.34 7.63 16.24
C MET A 41 4.76 8.91 15.64
N SER A 42 3.48 8.90 15.26
CA SER A 42 2.82 10.07 14.68
C SER A 42 1.99 10.87 15.69
N PHE A 43 1.96 10.48 16.97
CA PHE A 43 1.00 11.01 17.95
C PHE A 43 -0.45 11.03 17.42
N GLY A 44 -0.83 9.98 16.67
CA GLY A 44 -2.14 9.84 16.03
C GLY A 44 -2.38 10.70 14.78
N MET A 45 -1.46 11.60 14.41
CA MET A 45 -1.63 12.54 13.28
C MET A 45 -1.79 11.85 11.93
N HIS A 46 -1.27 10.63 11.78
CA HIS A 46 -1.42 9.87 10.53
C HIS A 46 -2.89 9.64 10.16
N ARG A 47 -3.81 9.61 11.13
CA ARG A 47 -5.25 9.47 10.88
C ARG A 47 -5.82 10.70 10.17
N ILE A 48 -5.35 11.89 10.56
CA ILE A 48 -5.73 13.17 9.95
C ILE A 48 -5.16 13.24 8.54
N TRP A 49 -3.87 12.95 8.36
CA TRP A 49 -3.22 12.99 7.05
C TRP A 49 -3.86 12.01 6.05
N LYS A 50 -4.22 10.80 6.50
CA LYS A 50 -4.94 9.84 5.65
C LYS A 50 -6.35 10.30 5.29
N ASN A 51 -7.05 10.96 6.21
CA ASN A 51 -8.37 11.54 5.90
C ASN A 51 -8.25 12.70 4.91
N LEU A 52 -7.23 13.56 5.07
CA LEU A 52 -6.95 14.65 4.13
C LEU A 52 -6.60 14.12 2.75
N LEU A 53 -5.76 13.08 2.67
CA LEU A 53 -5.44 12.41 1.42
C LEU A 53 -6.71 12.02 0.67
N LEU A 54 -7.60 11.27 1.31
CA LEU A 54 -8.85 10.82 0.68
C LEU A 54 -9.76 11.98 0.25
N LYS A 55 -9.82 13.06 1.03
CA LYS A 55 -10.58 14.26 0.66
C LYS A 55 -10.00 14.95 -0.58
N CYS A 56 -8.68 14.93 -0.75
CA CYS A 56 -8.00 15.50 -1.90
C CYS A 56 -7.97 14.57 -3.13
N SER A 57 -8.28 13.28 -2.95
CA SER A 57 -8.16 12.26 -4.01
C SER A 57 -9.37 12.17 -4.96
N ASN A 58 -10.42 12.97 -4.77
CA ASN A 58 -11.62 12.98 -5.64
C ASN A 58 -12.25 11.59 -5.92
N ILE A 59 -12.12 10.67 -4.96
CA ILE A 59 -12.59 9.29 -5.09
C ILE A 59 -14.11 9.26 -5.10
N ARG A 60 -14.69 8.56 -6.09
CA ARG A 60 -16.13 8.44 -6.29
C ARG A 60 -16.64 7.05 -5.91
N PRO A 61 -17.94 6.93 -5.59
CA PRO A 61 -18.51 5.65 -5.18
C PRO A 61 -18.31 4.46 -6.11
N GLY A 62 -18.29 4.70 -7.42
CA GLY A 62 -18.16 3.66 -8.45
C GLY A 62 -16.73 3.35 -8.90
N ASP A 63 -15.73 4.01 -8.32
CA ASP A 63 -14.36 3.91 -8.80
C ASP A 63 -13.74 2.53 -8.53
N ILE A 64 -12.82 2.11 -9.41
CA ILE A 64 -11.91 1.01 -9.17
C ILE A 64 -10.62 1.60 -8.59
N THR A 65 -10.40 1.40 -7.28
CA THR A 65 -9.31 2.03 -6.54
C THR A 65 -8.28 0.99 -6.07
N LEU A 66 -7.00 1.23 -6.32
CA LEU A 66 -5.89 0.42 -5.83
C LEU A 66 -5.24 1.09 -4.60
N ASP A 67 -5.09 0.37 -3.50
CA ASP A 67 -4.25 0.76 -2.37
C ASP A 67 -2.95 -0.05 -2.40
N VAL A 68 -1.83 0.61 -2.71
CA VAL A 68 -0.50 0.00 -2.85
C VAL A 68 0.24 0.10 -1.53
N ALA A 69 0.87 -1.02 -1.12
CA ALA A 69 1.47 -1.18 0.21
C ALA A 69 0.42 -0.95 1.32
N SER A 70 -0.74 -1.56 1.11
CA SER A 70 -1.95 -1.45 1.94
C SER A 70 -1.75 -1.95 3.38
N GLY A 71 -0.73 -2.77 3.64
CA GLY A 71 -0.36 -3.23 4.96
C GLY A 71 -1.50 -3.93 5.68
N THR A 72 -1.84 -3.45 6.88
CA THR A 72 -2.93 -3.92 7.75
C THR A 72 -4.30 -3.36 7.36
N GLY A 73 -4.45 -2.74 6.18
CA GLY A 73 -5.73 -2.35 5.61
C GLY A 73 -6.39 -1.10 6.20
N ASP A 74 -5.64 -0.24 6.92
CA ASP A 74 -6.22 1.00 7.49
C ASP A 74 -6.71 1.98 6.41
N MET A 75 -6.00 2.10 5.29
CA MET A 75 -6.46 2.93 4.18
C MET A 75 -7.63 2.27 3.44
N VAL A 76 -7.57 0.96 3.21
CA VAL A 76 -8.68 0.16 2.65
C VAL A 76 -9.97 0.33 3.45
N GLU A 77 -9.90 0.31 4.79
CA GLU A 77 -11.03 0.56 5.67
C GLU A 77 -11.65 1.95 5.50
N LYS A 78 -10.81 2.96 5.26
CA LYS A 78 -11.30 4.31 4.99
C LYS A 78 -11.91 4.39 3.59
N LEU A 79 -11.25 3.81 2.59
CA LEU A 79 -11.71 3.74 1.21
C LEU A 79 -13.06 3.05 1.09
N SER A 80 -13.33 2.01 1.88
CA SER A 80 -14.61 1.28 1.83
C SER A 80 -15.83 2.13 2.20
N LYS A 81 -15.62 3.30 2.82
CA LYS A 81 -16.67 4.28 3.10
C LYS A 81 -16.99 5.18 1.90
N PHE A 82 -16.03 5.36 1.00
CA PHE A 82 -16.18 6.18 -0.20
C PHE A 82 -16.59 5.31 -1.39
N VAL A 83 -15.90 4.20 -1.62
CA VAL A 83 -16.10 3.28 -2.75
C VAL A 83 -17.09 2.17 -2.37
N HIS A 84 -18.37 2.51 -2.30
CA HIS A 84 -19.41 1.54 -1.90
C HIS A 84 -20.07 0.82 -3.08
N SER A 85 -20.02 1.37 -4.30
CA SER A 85 -20.55 0.75 -5.53
C SER A 85 -19.48 0.30 -6.53
N GLY A 86 -18.21 0.64 -6.28
CA GLY A 86 -17.05 0.25 -7.07
C GLY A 86 -16.27 -0.89 -6.42
N PHE A 87 -14.96 -0.93 -6.67
CA PHE A 87 -14.07 -1.99 -6.16
C PHE A 87 -12.79 -1.41 -5.57
N ILE A 88 -12.32 -2.02 -4.48
CA ILE A 88 -11.04 -1.70 -3.86
C ILE A 88 -10.11 -2.90 -4.03
N VAL A 89 -8.89 -2.66 -4.50
CA VAL A 89 -7.83 -3.65 -4.55
C VAL A 89 -6.78 -3.30 -3.50
N SER A 90 -6.64 -4.12 -2.48
CA SER A 90 -5.62 -4.06 -1.44
C SER A 90 -4.39 -4.83 -1.92
N LEU A 91 -3.31 -4.12 -2.20
CA LEU A 91 -2.05 -4.71 -2.67
C LEU A 91 -0.95 -4.53 -1.63
N ASP A 92 -0.23 -5.60 -1.34
CA ASP A 92 1.00 -5.56 -0.56
C ASP A 92 1.96 -6.64 -1.03
N ILE A 93 3.26 -6.44 -0.82
CA ILE A 93 4.26 -7.46 -1.11
C ILE A 93 4.31 -8.52 0.00
N ASN A 94 3.93 -8.13 1.23
CA ASN A 94 3.96 -8.97 2.41
C ASN A 94 2.59 -9.66 2.64
N ASN A 95 2.55 -10.97 2.44
CA ASN A 95 1.35 -11.79 2.64
C ASN A 95 0.80 -11.76 4.07
N LYS A 96 1.68 -11.67 5.08
CA LYS A 96 1.26 -11.64 6.48
C LYS A 96 0.49 -10.35 6.80
N MET A 97 0.98 -9.22 6.31
CA MET A 97 0.29 -7.93 6.42
C MET A 97 -1.08 -7.97 5.75
N LEU A 98 -1.15 -8.44 4.50
CA LEU A 98 -2.42 -8.62 3.76
C LEU A 98 -3.42 -9.50 4.51
N LYS A 99 -2.98 -10.64 5.06
CA LYS A 99 -3.85 -11.54 5.83
C LYS A 99 -4.39 -10.85 7.08
N ILE A 100 -3.54 -10.17 7.84
CA ILE A 100 -3.96 -9.41 9.03
C ILE A 100 -4.96 -8.31 8.64
N GLY A 101 -4.70 -7.56 7.56
CA GLY A 101 -5.60 -6.53 7.07
C GLY A 101 -6.95 -7.09 6.64
N ARG A 102 -6.95 -8.18 5.86
CA ARG A 102 -8.16 -8.90 5.46
C ARG A 102 -8.98 -9.34 6.66
N ASP A 103 -8.37 -10.01 7.62
CA ASP A 103 -9.08 -10.56 8.77
C ASP A 103 -9.61 -9.43 9.67
N LYS A 104 -8.85 -8.34 9.85
CA LYS A 104 -9.30 -7.11 10.53
C LYS A 104 -10.52 -6.49 9.87
N LEU A 105 -10.50 -6.31 8.55
CA LEU A 105 -11.62 -5.74 7.78
C LEU A 105 -12.87 -6.62 7.87
N ARG A 106 -12.70 -7.94 7.73
CA ARG A 106 -13.81 -8.91 7.86
C ARG A 106 -14.44 -8.88 9.24
N ASN A 107 -13.63 -8.83 10.30
CA ASN A 107 -14.12 -8.74 11.69
C ASN A 107 -14.88 -7.43 11.97
N ARG A 108 -14.63 -6.37 11.20
CA ARG A 108 -15.39 -5.10 11.25
C ARG A 108 -16.62 -5.07 10.33
N GLY A 109 -16.97 -6.20 9.70
CA GLY A 109 -18.09 -6.30 8.78
C GLY A 109 -17.82 -5.74 7.37
N ILE A 110 -16.58 -5.34 7.08
CA ILE A 110 -16.17 -4.79 5.78
C ILE A 110 -15.72 -5.96 4.89
N ILE A 111 -16.70 -6.60 4.25
CA ILE A 111 -16.48 -7.86 3.50
C ILE A 111 -16.73 -7.75 2.00
N ARG A 112 -17.41 -6.68 1.55
CA ARG A 112 -17.83 -6.52 0.15
C ARG A 112 -16.84 -5.68 -0.63
N ASN A 113 -16.71 -5.98 -1.92
CA ASN A 113 -16.02 -5.16 -2.92
C ASN A 113 -14.53 -4.89 -2.65
N ILE A 114 -13.88 -5.73 -1.84
CA ILE A 114 -12.43 -5.65 -1.57
C ILE A 114 -11.75 -6.92 -2.07
N PHE A 115 -10.75 -6.73 -2.93
CA PHE A 115 -9.87 -7.78 -3.42
C PHE A 115 -8.48 -7.63 -2.80
N TYR A 116 -7.81 -8.75 -2.53
CA TYR A 116 -6.48 -8.76 -1.91
C TYR A 116 -5.49 -9.39 -2.88
N VAL A 117 -4.43 -8.67 -3.22
CA VAL A 117 -3.43 -9.09 -4.21
C VAL A 117 -2.04 -8.99 -3.60
N GLN A 118 -1.33 -10.12 -3.53
CA GLN A 118 0.08 -10.09 -3.16
C GLN A 118 0.92 -9.82 -4.41
N ALA A 119 1.58 -8.66 -4.47
CA ALA A 119 2.41 -8.29 -5.62
C ALA A 119 3.45 -7.21 -5.27
N ASN A 120 4.49 -7.12 -6.11
CA ASN A 120 5.47 -6.05 -6.02
C ASN A 120 4.97 -4.82 -6.79
N ALA A 121 4.95 -3.65 -6.13
CA ALA A 121 4.55 -2.37 -6.72
C ALA A 121 5.43 -1.93 -7.91
N GLU A 122 6.67 -2.42 -8.01
CA GLU A 122 7.55 -2.18 -9.14
C GLU A 122 7.12 -2.95 -10.41
N TYR A 123 6.23 -3.95 -10.26
CA TYR A 123 5.78 -4.86 -11.33
C TYR A 123 4.30 -5.21 -11.16
N LEU A 124 3.43 -4.20 -11.21
CA LEU A 124 2.00 -4.38 -10.96
C LEU A 124 1.34 -5.34 -11.98
N PRO A 125 0.72 -6.44 -11.55
CA PRO A 125 0.18 -7.49 -12.43
C PRO A 125 -1.22 -7.14 -12.97
N PHE A 126 -1.43 -5.88 -13.35
CA PHE A 126 -2.70 -5.39 -13.85
C PHE A 126 -2.58 -4.90 -15.29
N LYS A 127 -3.70 -4.95 -16.00
CA LYS A 127 -3.84 -4.38 -17.34
C LYS A 127 -3.70 -2.85 -17.26
N GLU A 128 -3.26 -2.25 -18.35
CA GLU A 128 -3.22 -0.80 -18.50
C GLU A 128 -4.64 -0.19 -18.40
N ASN A 129 -4.74 1.06 -17.94
CA ASN A 129 -6.01 1.79 -17.84
C ASN A 129 -7.11 1.05 -17.04
N THR A 130 -6.74 0.38 -15.95
CA THR A 130 -7.67 -0.41 -15.12
C THR A 130 -8.27 0.42 -13.98
N PHE A 131 -7.44 1.22 -13.30
CA PHE A 131 -7.82 1.88 -12.05
C PHE A 131 -8.16 3.35 -12.28
N ASP A 132 -9.22 3.80 -11.63
CA ASP A 132 -9.60 5.22 -11.57
C ASP A 132 -8.69 5.96 -10.58
N ASN A 133 -8.31 5.30 -9.48
CA ASN A 133 -7.44 5.88 -8.46
C ASN A 133 -6.37 4.89 -7.98
N VAL A 134 -5.18 5.40 -7.68
CA VAL A 134 -4.12 4.65 -7.00
C VAL A 134 -3.66 5.45 -5.78
N ILE A 135 -3.72 4.83 -4.61
CA ILE A 135 -3.31 5.42 -3.33
C ILE A 135 -2.06 4.71 -2.83
N ILE A 136 -1.09 5.48 -2.35
CA ILE A 136 0.09 4.95 -1.63
C ILE A 136 0.23 5.74 -0.33
N SER A 137 -0.06 5.10 0.80
CA SER A 137 0.06 5.74 2.12
C SER A 137 1.27 5.22 2.86
N PHE A 138 2.28 6.07 3.10
CA PHE A 138 3.51 5.71 3.83
C PHE A 138 4.36 4.58 3.20
N GLY A 139 3.96 3.97 2.07
CA GLY A 139 4.68 2.87 1.44
C GLY A 139 5.87 3.28 0.58
N LEU A 140 5.78 4.41 -0.13
CA LEU A 140 6.72 4.79 -1.20
C LEU A 140 8.18 4.88 -0.75
N ARG A 141 8.44 5.30 0.50
CA ARG A 141 9.79 5.41 1.07
C ARG A 141 10.52 4.05 1.10
N ASN A 142 9.77 2.96 1.21
CA ASN A 142 10.31 1.61 1.36
C ASN A 142 10.63 0.94 0.02
N PHE A 143 10.20 1.52 -1.10
CA PHE A 143 10.46 0.92 -2.41
C PHE A 143 11.94 1.04 -2.77
N SER A 144 12.46 -0.01 -3.41
CA SER A 144 13.84 -0.04 -3.89
C SER A 144 13.99 0.85 -5.12
N GLN A 145 13.06 0.76 -6.06
CA GLN A 145 13.03 1.54 -7.30
C GLN A 145 11.74 2.37 -7.39
N LYS A 146 11.78 3.58 -6.83
CA LYS A 146 10.61 4.47 -6.74
C LYS A 146 10.10 4.88 -8.11
N GLU A 147 11.01 5.19 -9.04
CA GLU A 147 10.70 5.58 -10.41
C GLU A 147 9.99 4.45 -11.15
N LYS A 148 10.46 3.22 -10.95
CA LYS A 148 9.85 2.03 -11.56
C LYS A 148 8.45 1.76 -11.02
N ALA A 149 8.26 1.90 -9.72
CA ALA A 149 6.94 1.80 -9.11
C ALA A 149 6.00 2.89 -9.65
N MET A 150 6.46 4.14 -9.78
CA MET A 150 5.67 5.22 -10.38
C MET A 150 5.30 4.92 -11.84
N GLN A 151 6.23 4.42 -12.66
CA GLN A 151 5.94 3.99 -14.03
C GLN A 151 4.88 2.87 -14.07
N SER A 152 5.00 1.89 -13.16
CA SER A 152 4.02 0.80 -13.03
C SER A 152 2.63 1.34 -12.70
N VAL A 153 2.55 2.30 -11.77
CA VAL A 153 1.31 2.98 -11.37
C VAL A 153 0.72 3.79 -12.53
N CYS A 154 1.53 4.61 -13.20
CA CYS A 154 1.06 5.41 -14.34
C CYS A 154 0.49 4.53 -15.47
N ARG A 155 1.09 3.38 -15.73
CA ARG A 155 0.62 2.44 -16.76
C ARG A 155 -0.78 1.90 -16.46
N ILE A 156 -1.11 1.62 -15.20
CA ILE A 156 -2.37 0.98 -14.81
C ILE A 156 -3.50 1.97 -14.51
N LEU A 157 -3.17 3.25 -14.34
CA LEU A 157 -4.16 4.32 -14.17
C LEU A 157 -4.85 4.60 -15.51
N LYS A 158 -6.16 4.87 -15.45
CA LYS A 158 -6.91 5.41 -16.59
C LYS A 158 -6.43 6.84 -16.88
N PRO A 159 -6.54 7.32 -18.14
CA PRO A 159 -6.27 8.71 -18.44
C PRO A 159 -7.32 9.63 -17.81
N GLY A 160 -6.89 10.71 -17.17
CA GLY A 160 -7.75 11.67 -16.47
C GLY A 160 -7.10 12.21 -15.21
#